data_AF-A0A2E9JGV9-F1
#
_entry.id   AF-A0A2E9JGV9-F1
#
_cell.length_a   1.000
_cell.length_b   1.000
_cell.length_c   1.000
_cell.angle_alpha   90.00
_cell.angle_beta   90.00
_cell.angle_gamma   90.00
#
_symmetry.space_group_name_H-M   'P 1'
#
loop_
_entity.id
_entity.type
_entity.pdbx_description
1 polymer ?
#
loop_
_entity_poly.entity_id
_entity_poly.type
_entity_poly.pdbx_seq_one_letter_code
_entity_poly.pdbx_strand_id
1 'polypeptide(L)' 'MLKTSTVIKIDIRGFDVVARQQTPTETADYLAEYYKLISEALSSHGWRFVKAIGDCVLISAE' A
#
# COMPACT_ATOMS: atom_id res chain seq x y z
N MET A 1 -27.39 10.34 7.20
CA MET A 1 -26.83 10.31 5.83
C MET A 1 -25.71 9.28 5.83
N LEU A 2 -25.80 8.21 5.02
CA LEU A 2 -24.68 7.26 4.89
C LEU A 2 -23.55 7.98 4.13
N LYS A 3 -22.36 8.09 4.73
CA LYS A 3 -21.17 8.51 4.00
C LYS A 3 -20.79 7.39 3.03
N THR A 4 -20.81 7.67 1.74
CA THR A 4 -20.26 6.78 0.72
C THR A 4 -18.76 6.97 0.70
N SER A 5 -17.99 5.88 0.81
CA SER A 5 -16.54 5.92 0.67
C SER A 5 -16.14 5.05 -0.51
N THR A 6 -15.19 5.52 -1.31
CA THR A 6 -14.56 4.74 -2.36
C THR A 6 -13.40 3.96 -1.77
N VAL A 7 -13.37 2.65 -1.99
CA VAL A 7 -12.28 1.79 -1.53
C VAL A 7 -11.44 1.38 -2.73
N ILE A 8 -10.14 1.68 -2.67
CA ILE A 8 -9.16 1.36 -3.71
C ILE A 8 -8.21 0.31 -3.15
N LYS A 9 -7.87 -0.68 -3.99
CA LYS A 9 -6.86 -1.70 -3.70
C LYS A 9 -5.73 -1.55 -4.70
N ILE A 10 -4.51 -1.48 -4.20
CA ILE A 10 -3.29 -1.43 -5.01
C ILE A 10 -2.43 -2.63 -4.59
N ASP A 11 -1.75 -3.24 -5.53
CA ASP A 11 -0.95 -4.45 -5.32
C ASP A 11 0.31 -4.39 -6.18
N ILE A 12 1.41 -5.01 -5.75
CA ILE A 12 2.66 -5.00 -6.50
C ILE A 12 2.64 -6.17 -7.48
N ARG A 13 2.66 -5.85 -8.79
CA ARG A 13 2.69 -6.88 -9.82
C ARG A 13 3.95 -7.75 -9.67
N GLY A 14 3.74 -9.05 -9.46
CA GLY A 14 4.82 -10.04 -9.39
C GLY A 14 5.66 -9.92 -8.11
N PHE A 15 5.07 -9.45 -7.01
CA PHE A 15 5.75 -9.36 -5.72
C PHE A 15 6.36 -10.69 -5.26
N ASP A 16 5.75 -11.82 -5.62
CA ASP A 16 6.28 -13.15 -5.33
C ASP A 16 7.67 -13.38 -5.95
N VAL A 17 7.93 -12.83 -7.13
CA VAL A 17 9.24 -12.91 -7.79
C VAL A 17 10.26 -12.03 -7.08
N VAL A 18 9.86 -10.81 -6.70
CA VAL A 18 10.71 -9.87 -5.95
C VAL A 18 11.13 -10.47 -4.61
N ALA A 19 10.15 -10.95 -3.83
CA ALA A 19 10.38 -11.52 -2.50
C ALA A 19 11.23 -12.80 -2.52
N ARG A 20 11.24 -13.56 -3.63
CA ARG A 20 12.11 -14.75 -3.79
C ARG A 20 13.56 -14.42 -4.09
N GLN A 21 13.84 -13.21 -4.58
CA GLN A 21 15.18 -12.76 -4.96
C GLN A 21 15.87 -11.98 -3.84
N GLN A 22 15.12 -11.59 -2.81
CA GLN A 22 15.57 -10.78 -1.70
C GLN A 22 15.61 -11.59 -0.41
N THR A 23 16.45 -11.15 0.51
CA THR A 23 16.35 -11.59 1.91
C THR A 23 15.06 -11.04 2.55
N PRO A 24 14.59 -11.65 3.66
CA PRO A 24 13.43 -11.13 4.38
C PRO A 24 13.58 -9.66 4.81
N THR A 25 14.79 -9.25 5.21
CA THR A 25 15.08 -7.87 5.61
C THR A 25 14.96 -6.91 4.42
N GLU A 26 15.59 -7.24 3.29
CA GLU A 26 15.49 -6.41 2.07
C GLU A 26 14.04 -6.29 1.58
N THR A 27 13.27 -7.39 1.66
CA THR A 27 11.85 -7.39 1.29
C THR A 27 11.03 -6.49 2.23
N ALA A 28 11.32 -6.54 3.54
CA ALA A 28 10.66 -5.70 4.53
C ALA A 28 10.99 -4.21 4.34
N ASP A 29 12.25 -3.88 4.08
CA ASP A 29 12.70 -2.51 3.82
C ASP A 29 12.07 -1.96 2.53
N TYR A 30 11.98 -2.79 1.49
CA TYR A 30 11.28 -2.46 0.24
C TYR A 30 9.80 -2.15 0.47
N LEU A 31 9.08 -3.00 1.22
CA LEU A 31 7.67 -2.77 1.56
C LEU A 31 7.50 -1.52 2.43
N ALA A 32 8.41 -1.27 3.38
CA ALA A 32 8.37 -0.09 4.23
C ALA A 32 8.46 1.21 3.43
N GLU A 33 9.40 1.29 2.47
CA GLU A 33 9.51 2.45 1.58
C GLU A 33 8.30 2.57 0.64
N TYR A 34 7.80 1.45 0.10
CA TYR A 34 6.57 1.43 -0.71
C TYR A 34 5.37 2.01 0.04
N TYR A 35 5.13 1.59 1.30
CA TYR A 35 4.02 2.12 2.11
C TYR A 35 4.20 3.59 2.46
N LYS A 36 5.44 4.02 2.72
CA LYS A 36 5.77 5.42 2.97
C LYS A 36 5.44 6.28 1.76
N LEU A 37 5.89 5.88 0.57
CA LEU A 37 5.62 6.59 -0.69
C LEU A 37 4.11 6.68 -0.98
N ILE A 38 3.35 5.62 -0.72
CA ILE A 38 1.88 5.68 -0.83
C ILE A 38 1.32 6.69 0.17
N SER A 39 1.72 6.61 1.44
CA SER A 39 1.20 7.50 2.49
C SER A 39 1.48 8.98 2.18
N GLU A 40 2.67 9.29 1.68
CA GLU A 40 3.05 10.62 1.21
C GLU A 40 2.18 11.08 0.03
N ALA A 41 1.97 10.23 -0.98
CA ALA A 41 1.12 10.55 -2.12
C ALA A 41 -0.34 10.83 -1.71
N LEU A 42 -0.88 10.05 -0.77
CA LEU A 42 -2.27 10.21 -0.30
C LEU A 42 -2.49 11.47 0.54
N SER A 43 -1.47 11.89 1.30
CA SER A 43 -1.57 13.04 2.22
C SER A 43 -2.00 14.34 1.53
N SER A 44 -1.69 14.49 0.24
CA SER A 44 -2.05 15.66 -0.57
C SER A 44 -3.48 15.64 -1.12
N HIS A 45 -4.18 14.50 -1.05
CA HIS A 45 -5.49 14.29 -1.69
C HIS A 45 -6.64 14.06 -0.70
N GLY A 46 -6.39 14.13 0.62
CA GLY A 46 -7.39 13.82 1.64
C GLY A 46 -7.79 12.34 1.68
N TRP A 47 -7.04 11.48 1.00
CA TRP A 47 -7.26 10.04 0.99
C TRP A 47 -6.49 9.40 2.15
N ARG A 48 -6.94 8.22 2.59
CA ARG A 48 -6.40 7.57 3.78
C ARG A 48 -5.89 6.17 3.49
N PHE A 49 -4.66 5.88 3.90
CA PHE A 49 -4.14 4.52 4.02
C PHE A 49 -4.91 3.78 5.14
N VAL A 50 -5.62 2.70 4.80
CA VAL A 50 -6.44 1.95 5.77
C VAL A 50 -5.63 0.83 6.42
N LYS A 51 -5.04 -0.04 5.60
CA LYS A 51 -4.20 -1.18 6.03
C LYS A 51 -3.44 -1.78 4.85
N ALA A 52 -2.37 -2.51 5.14
CA ALA A 52 -1.71 -3.42 4.21
C ALA A 52 -2.03 -4.89 4.52
N ILE A 53 -2.01 -5.74 3.49
CA ILE A 53 -2.11 -7.21 3.58
C ILE A 53 -1.09 -7.79 2.61
N GLY A 54 0.09 -8.19 3.11
CA GLY A 54 1.22 -8.43 2.21
C GLY A 54 1.55 -7.15 1.45
N ASP A 55 1.85 -7.24 0.16
CA ASP A 55 2.11 -6.10 -0.73
C ASP A 55 0.85 -5.34 -1.17
N CYS A 56 -0.35 -5.85 -0.85
CA CYS A 56 -1.59 -5.16 -1.15
C CYS A 56 -1.88 -4.05 -0.14
N VAL A 57 -2.17 -2.84 -0.63
CA VAL A 57 -2.58 -1.68 0.17
C VAL A 57 -4.04 -1.33 -0.08
N LEU A 58 -4.79 -1.14 1.01
CA LEU A 58 -6.17 -0.69 1.01
C LEU A 58 -6.24 0.81 1.33
N ILE A 59 -6.90 1.56 0.44
CA ILE A 59 -7.04 3.01 0.52
C ILE A 59 -8.52 3.37 0.58
N SER A 60 -8.85 4.36 1.40
CA SER A 60 -10.18 4.98 1.46
C SER A 60 -10.08 6.39 0.90
N ALA A 61 -10.92 6.70 -0.09
CA ALA A 61 -11.15 8.04 -0.59
C ALA A 61 -12.59 8.47 -0.23
N GLU A 62 -12.72 9.62 0.42
CA GLU A 62 -14.00 10.25 0.74
C GLU A 62 -14.39 11.29 -0.31
#